data_AF-A0A0F0KTM3-F1
#
_entry.id   AF-A0A0F0KTM3-F1
#
_cell.length_a   1.000
_cell.length_b   1.000
_cell.length_c   1.000
_cell.angle_alpha   90.00
_cell.angle_beta   90.00
_cell.angle_gamma   90.00
#
_symmetry.space_group_name_H-M   'P 1'
#
loop_
_entity.id
_entity.type
_entity.pdbx_description
1 polymer ?
#
loop_
_entity_poly.entity_id
_entity_poly.type
_entity_poly.pdbx_seq_one_letter_code
_entity_poly.pdbx_strand_id
1 'polypeptide(L)'
;MRGARSSQRYREPMDETTATLIAAIIAAAIATLGLAWSVVSFFITRRAQQADAARQEWARRYEQAFAQALSTDARESAAGLILIEKLSKAEWATDEDRATAASVLSSLAPSPDDEAAHIRAAVVSAITDKSVAEQLKNAAVGPRGRFEVYHDRAGAYRWRLRAGNGEVLAVSEGHVTKDAALRSIDIARRTLGAPE
;
A
#
# COMPACT_ATOMS: atom_id res chain seq x y z
N MET A 1 46.93 -40.69 -61.73
CA MET A 1 46.13 -39.52 -62.13
C MET A 1 44.68 -39.94 -62.32
N ARG A 2 43.76 -39.52 -61.44
CA ARG A 2 42.31 -39.76 -61.59
C ARG A 2 41.62 -38.42 -61.31
N GLY A 3 41.10 -37.81 -62.38
CA GLY A 3 40.56 -36.45 -62.37
C GLY A 3 39.25 -36.35 -61.60
N ALA A 4 39.15 -35.31 -60.77
CA ALA A 4 37.94 -34.91 -60.09
C ALA A 4 36.92 -34.34 -61.10
N ARG A 5 35.72 -34.94 -61.19
CA ARG A 5 34.56 -34.27 -61.81
C ARG A 5 33.81 -33.54 -60.71
N SER A 6 34.08 -32.25 -60.61
CA SER A 6 33.23 -31.28 -59.93
C SER A 6 31.83 -31.30 -60.58
N SER A 7 30.82 -31.72 -59.83
CA SER A 7 29.42 -31.64 -60.23
C SER A 7 28.86 -30.33 -59.67
N GLN A 8 29.09 -29.23 -60.37
CA GLN A 8 28.30 -28.02 -60.16
C GLN A 8 26.88 -28.30 -60.65
N ARG A 9 25.94 -28.44 -59.71
CA ARG A 9 24.51 -28.39 -60.00
C ARG A 9 24.18 -27.01 -60.57
N TYR A 10 23.88 -26.96 -61.87
CA TYR A 10 23.34 -25.76 -62.51
C TYR A 10 21.96 -25.49 -61.89
N ARG A 11 21.84 -24.39 -61.14
CA ARG A 11 20.56 -23.90 -60.62
C ARG A 11 19.95 -23.09 -61.75
N GLU A 12 18.84 -23.53 -62.33
CA GLU A 12 18.15 -22.76 -63.36
C GLU A 12 17.87 -21.33 -62.88
N PRO A 13 18.09 -20.30 -63.72
CA PRO A 13 17.78 -18.93 -63.34
C PRO A 13 16.28 -18.80 -63.13
N MET A 14 15.89 -18.42 -61.91
CA MET A 14 14.51 -18.10 -61.56
C MET A 14 14.00 -17.00 -62.51
N ASP A 15 12.81 -17.16 -63.08
CA ASP A 15 12.23 -16.09 -63.90
C ASP A 15 11.92 -14.85 -63.01
N GLU A 16 11.97 -13.65 -63.62
CA GLU A 16 11.82 -12.38 -62.89
C GLU A 16 10.42 -12.26 -62.24
N THR A 17 9.42 -12.89 -62.85
CA THR A 17 8.04 -12.91 -62.39
C THR A 17 7.86 -13.74 -61.11
N THR A 18 8.46 -14.93 -61.02
CA THR A 18 8.42 -15.79 -59.81
C THR A 18 9.22 -15.15 -58.68
N ALA A 19 10.36 -14.51 -58.97
CA ALA A 19 11.11 -13.75 -57.97
C ALA A 19 10.27 -12.62 -57.36
N THR A 20 9.56 -11.86 -58.20
CA THR A 20 8.68 -10.77 -57.77
C THR A 20 7.51 -11.28 -56.94
N LEU A 21 6.88 -12.40 -57.36
CA LEU A 21 5.76 -12.99 -56.64
C LEU A 21 6.18 -13.55 -55.27
N ILE A 22 7.34 -14.21 -55.17
CA ILE A 22 7.89 -14.68 -53.89
C ILE A 22 8.19 -13.50 -52.96
N ALA A 23 8.81 -12.43 -53.47
CA ALA A 23 9.10 -11.24 -52.69
C ALA A 23 7.81 -10.56 -52.16
N ALA A 24 6.77 -10.47 -52.99
CA ALA A 24 5.48 -9.91 -52.59
C ALA A 24 4.79 -10.73 -51.49
N ILE A 25 4.85 -12.06 -51.57
CA ILE A 25 4.31 -12.95 -50.53
C ILE A 25 5.06 -12.77 -49.21
N ILE A 26 6.39 -12.70 -49.25
CA ILE A 26 7.22 -12.48 -48.06
C ILE A 26 6.90 -11.10 -47.44
N ALA A 27 6.80 -10.05 -48.25
CA ALA A 27 6.44 -8.71 -47.78
C ALA A 27 5.05 -8.68 -47.14
N ALA A 28 4.06 -9.34 -47.76
CA ALA A 28 2.71 -9.47 -47.20
C ALA A 28 2.71 -10.24 -45.87
N ALA A 29 3.50 -11.31 -45.76
CA ALA A 29 3.63 -12.08 -44.52
C ALA A 29 4.29 -11.27 -43.39
N ILE A 30 5.31 -10.45 -43.69
CA ILE A 30 5.94 -9.57 -42.69
C ILE A 30 4.95 -8.49 -42.24
N ALA A 31 4.18 -7.91 -43.16
CA ALA A 31 3.17 -6.90 -42.85
C ALA A 31 2.06 -7.45 -41.94
N THR A 32 1.56 -8.67 -42.20
CA THR A 32 0.53 -9.30 -41.36
C THR A 32 1.06 -9.66 -39.98
N LEU A 33 2.30 -10.14 -39.87
CA LEU A 33 2.95 -10.39 -38.58
C LEU A 33 3.14 -9.10 -37.77
N GLY A 34 3.53 -8.00 -38.43
CA GLY A 34 3.64 -6.68 -37.79
C GLY A 34 2.30 -6.17 -37.27
N LEU A 35 1.23 -6.31 -38.06
CA LEU A 35 -0.14 -5.95 -37.65
C LEU A 35 -0.62 -6.82 -36.48
N ALA A 36 -0.38 -8.13 -36.54
CA ALA A 36 -0.69 -9.04 -35.43
C ALA A 36 0.06 -8.67 -34.15
N TRP A 37 1.36 -8.35 -34.26
CA TRP A 37 2.17 -7.89 -33.13
C TRP A 37 1.64 -6.56 -32.54
N SER A 38 1.26 -5.61 -33.39
CA SER A 38 0.67 -4.33 -32.96
C SER A 38 -0.66 -4.52 -32.23
N VAL A 39 -1.51 -5.45 -32.68
CA VAL A 39 -2.77 -5.76 -32.02
C VAL A 39 -2.53 -6.41 -30.65
N VAL A 40 -1.63 -7.40 -30.58
CA VAL A 40 -1.25 -8.04 -29.31
C VAL A 40 -0.66 -7.01 -28.33
N SER A 41 0.27 -6.17 -28.80
CA SER A 41 0.86 -5.10 -28.00
C SER A 41 -0.19 -4.11 -27.50
N PHE A 42 -1.11 -3.67 -28.37
CA PHE A 42 -2.20 -2.78 -27.98
C PHE A 42 -3.06 -3.38 -26.86
N PHE A 43 -3.39 -4.67 -26.92
CA PHE A 43 -4.14 -5.33 -25.85
C PHE A 43 -3.34 -5.47 -24.56
N ILE A 44 -2.04 -5.76 -24.63
CA ILE A 44 -1.16 -5.82 -23.46
C ILE A 44 -1.09 -4.44 -22.80
N THR A 45 -0.75 -3.40 -23.56
CA THR A 45 -0.64 -2.02 -23.05
C THR A 45 -1.98 -1.51 -22.53
N ARG A 46 -3.08 -1.77 -23.23
CA ARG A 46 -4.41 -1.33 -22.80
C ARG A 46 -4.83 -2.00 -21.49
N ARG A 47 -4.58 -3.30 -21.33
CA ARG A 47 -4.86 -4.00 -20.06
C ARG A 47 -4.00 -3.45 -18.92
N ALA A 48 -2.71 -3.19 -19.17
CA ALA A 48 -1.82 -2.59 -18.17
C ALA A 48 -2.33 -1.19 -17.75
N GLN A 49 -2.67 -0.32 -18.70
CA GLN A 49 -3.20 1.01 -18.43
C GLN A 49 -4.51 0.98 -17.63
N GLN A 50 -5.40 0.04 -17.94
CA GLN A 50 -6.65 -0.14 -17.18
C GLN A 50 -6.37 -0.62 -15.74
N ALA A 51 -5.40 -1.51 -15.54
CA ALA A 51 -4.99 -1.95 -14.21
C ALA A 51 -4.39 -0.80 -13.40
N ASP A 52 -3.53 0.01 -14.00
CA ASP A 52 -2.92 1.18 -13.35
C ASP A 52 -3.98 2.21 -12.94
N ALA A 53 -4.94 2.51 -13.83
CA ALA A 53 -6.03 3.43 -13.53
C ALA A 53 -6.92 2.92 -12.38
N ALA A 54 -7.26 1.62 -12.40
CA ALA A 54 -8.03 0.99 -11.32
C ALA A 54 -7.27 1.03 -9.99
N ARG A 55 -5.94 0.82 -10.02
CA ARG A 55 -5.07 0.89 -8.83
C ARG A 55 -5.01 2.30 -8.26
N GLN A 56 -4.92 3.33 -9.10
CA GLN A 56 -4.91 4.73 -8.67
C GLN A 56 -6.28 5.17 -8.11
N GLU A 57 -7.37 4.77 -8.76
CA GLU A 57 -8.72 5.03 -8.23
C GLU A 57 -8.92 4.34 -6.89
N TRP A 58 -8.46 3.10 -6.77
CA TRP A 58 -8.45 2.44 -5.50
C TRP A 58 -7.67 3.22 -4.43
N ALA A 59 -6.41 3.56 -4.72
CA ALA A 59 -5.55 4.23 -3.75
C ALA A 59 -6.15 5.53 -3.24
N ARG A 60 -6.78 6.32 -4.13
CA ARG A 60 -7.51 7.54 -3.76
C ARG A 60 -8.68 7.25 -2.82
N ARG A 61 -9.48 6.21 -3.08
CA ARG A 61 -10.58 5.80 -2.20
C ARG A 61 -10.08 5.34 -0.84
N TYR A 62 -8.94 4.67 -0.82
CA TYR A 62 -8.32 4.18 0.40
C TYR A 62 -7.80 5.32 1.28
N GLU A 63 -7.13 6.29 0.67
CA GLU A 63 -6.69 7.51 1.35
C GLU A 63 -7.88 8.31 1.92
N GLN A 64 -8.96 8.46 1.15
CA GLN A 64 -10.20 9.09 1.62
C GLN A 64 -10.83 8.34 2.79
N ALA A 65 -10.87 7.00 2.73
CA ALA A 65 -11.39 6.17 3.80
C ALA A 65 -10.58 6.33 5.10
N PHE A 66 -9.24 6.43 5.02
CA PHE A 66 -8.40 6.74 6.17
C PHE A 66 -8.65 8.13 6.75
N ALA A 67 -8.77 9.14 5.89
CA ALA A 67 -9.08 10.49 6.34
C ALA A 67 -10.42 10.53 7.10
N GLN A 68 -11.43 9.81 6.59
CA GLN A 68 -12.73 9.66 7.25
C GLN A 68 -12.61 8.92 8.58
N ALA A 69 -11.86 7.82 8.64
CA ALA A 69 -11.67 7.03 9.86
C ALA A 69 -11.03 7.85 11.00
N LEU A 70 -10.18 8.82 10.66
CA LEU A 70 -9.53 9.74 11.59
C LEU A 70 -10.38 11.00 11.91
N SER A 71 -11.58 11.12 11.33
CA SER A 71 -12.48 12.25 11.59
C SER A 71 -12.93 12.28 13.06
N THR A 72 -13.15 13.49 13.59
CA THR A 72 -13.74 13.68 14.91
C THR A 72 -15.25 13.43 14.92
N ASP A 73 -15.90 13.41 13.74
CA ASP A 73 -17.30 13.01 13.62
C ASP A 73 -17.41 11.48 13.68
N ALA A 74 -18.16 10.98 14.68
CA ALA A 74 -18.31 9.55 14.91
C ALA A 74 -18.94 8.79 13.73
N ARG A 75 -19.82 9.43 12.95
CA ARG A 75 -20.45 8.80 11.78
C ARG A 75 -19.47 8.70 10.62
N GLU A 76 -18.67 9.75 10.39
CA GLU A 76 -17.63 9.74 9.38
C GLU A 76 -16.53 8.74 9.72
N SER A 77 -16.14 8.67 11.00
CA SER A 77 -15.17 7.69 11.49
C SER A 77 -15.65 6.26 11.26
N ALA A 78 -16.89 5.94 11.64
CA ALA A 78 -17.48 4.62 11.39
C ALA A 78 -17.56 4.29 9.89
N ALA A 79 -17.94 5.24 9.04
CA ALA A 79 -17.95 5.05 7.59
C ALA A 79 -16.55 4.75 7.04
N GLY A 80 -15.53 5.48 7.52
CA GLY A 80 -14.13 5.26 7.16
C GLY A 80 -13.64 3.86 7.54
N LEU A 81 -13.96 3.38 8.74
CA LEU A 81 -13.59 2.03 9.20
C LEU A 81 -14.17 0.93 8.30
N ILE A 82 -15.46 1.02 7.95
CA ILE A 82 -16.13 0.08 7.04
C ILE A 82 -15.45 0.09 5.66
N LEU A 83 -15.09 1.27 5.15
CA LEU A 83 -14.42 1.38 3.86
C LEU A 83 -13.01 0.80 3.89
N ILE A 84 -12.23 1.04 4.95
CA ILE A 84 -10.90 0.44 5.13
C ILE A 84 -11.00 -1.08 5.11
N GLU A 85 -11.95 -1.66 5.86
CA GLU A 85 -12.16 -3.11 5.87
C GLU A 85 -12.47 -3.63 4.45
N LYS A 86 -13.45 -3.04 3.76
CA LYS A 86 -13.82 -3.47 2.41
C LYS A 86 -12.65 -3.37 1.43
N LEU A 87 -11.89 -2.28 1.50
CA LEU A 87 -10.77 -2.03 0.60
C LEU A 87 -9.58 -2.95 0.89
N SER A 88 -9.32 -3.28 2.16
CA SER A 88 -8.26 -4.23 2.54
C SER A 88 -8.51 -5.66 2.08
N LYS A 89 -9.78 -6.05 1.87
CA LYS A 89 -10.22 -7.38 1.42
C LYS A 89 -10.31 -7.51 -0.09
N ALA A 90 -10.10 -6.43 -0.84
CA ALA A 90 -10.20 -6.47 -2.28
C ALA A 90 -9.02 -7.21 -2.93
N GLU A 91 -9.24 -7.76 -4.11
CA GLU A 91 -8.26 -8.57 -4.84
C GLU A 91 -6.96 -7.84 -5.13
N TRP A 92 -7.03 -6.53 -5.42
CA TRP A 92 -5.85 -5.73 -5.74
C TRP A 92 -5.08 -5.23 -4.50
N ALA A 93 -5.56 -5.50 -3.27
CA ALA A 93 -4.90 -5.06 -2.05
C ALA A 93 -3.64 -5.87 -1.80
N THR A 94 -2.52 -5.18 -1.59
CA THR A 94 -1.23 -5.81 -1.27
C THR A 94 -1.09 -6.08 0.22
N ASP A 95 -0.12 -6.91 0.60
CA ASP A 95 0.22 -7.11 2.01
C ASP A 95 0.74 -5.81 2.66
N GLU A 96 1.41 -4.95 1.90
CA GLU A 96 1.83 -3.62 2.36
C GLU A 96 0.63 -2.74 2.69
N ASP A 97 -0.38 -2.69 1.81
CA ASP A 97 -1.61 -1.94 2.04
C ASP A 97 -2.34 -2.41 3.31
N ARG A 98 -2.41 -3.74 3.50
CA ARG A 98 -2.99 -4.38 4.69
C ARG A 98 -2.19 -4.06 5.95
N ALA A 99 -0.86 -4.06 5.88
CA ALA A 99 0.00 -3.68 7.00
C ALA A 99 -0.20 -2.21 7.39
N THR A 100 -0.33 -1.30 6.41
CA THR A 100 -0.67 0.11 6.66
C THR A 100 -2.03 0.25 7.33
N ALA A 101 -3.06 -0.45 6.85
CA ALA A 101 -4.38 -0.47 7.51
C ALA A 101 -4.28 -0.95 8.95
N ALA A 102 -3.60 -2.08 9.18
CA ALA A 102 -3.44 -2.62 10.52
C ALA A 102 -2.77 -1.61 11.47
N SER A 103 -1.77 -0.85 10.99
CA SER A 103 -1.12 0.20 11.77
C SER A 103 -2.04 1.39 12.09
N VAL A 104 -2.87 1.83 11.13
CA VAL A 104 -3.81 2.93 11.36
C VAL A 104 -4.95 2.48 12.27
N LEU A 105 -5.49 1.27 12.07
CA LEU A 105 -6.53 0.71 12.92
C LEU A 105 -6.03 0.51 14.36
N SER A 106 -4.75 0.14 14.56
CA SER A 106 -4.13 0.16 15.88
C SER A 106 -4.17 1.54 16.56
N SER A 107 -4.11 2.66 15.83
CA SER A 107 -4.27 4.00 16.44
C SER A 107 -5.71 4.35 16.79
N LEU A 108 -6.67 3.72 16.12
CA LEU A 108 -8.08 4.00 16.24
C LEU A 108 -8.79 3.07 17.23
N ALA A 109 -8.11 2.06 17.76
CA ALA A 109 -8.63 1.08 18.71
C ALA A 109 -8.17 1.37 20.14
N PRO A 110 -8.87 2.22 20.90
CA PRO A 110 -8.54 2.48 22.30
C PRO A 110 -8.68 1.27 23.25
N SER A 111 -9.45 0.25 22.87
CA SER A 111 -9.74 -0.98 23.61
C SER A 111 -9.71 -2.21 22.69
N PRO A 112 -9.34 -3.41 23.19
CA PRO A 112 -9.43 -4.66 22.42
C PRO A 112 -10.82 -4.98 21.88
N ASP A 113 -11.88 -4.48 22.53
CA ASP A 113 -13.27 -4.72 22.16
C ASP A 113 -13.80 -3.71 21.11
N ASP A 114 -13.01 -2.73 20.70
CA ASP A 114 -13.45 -1.72 19.74
C ASP A 114 -13.57 -2.27 18.31
N GLU A 115 -14.43 -1.66 17.51
CA GLU A 115 -14.65 -2.02 16.11
C GLU A 115 -13.35 -1.98 15.30
N ALA A 116 -12.50 -0.98 15.52
CA ALA A 116 -11.19 -0.88 14.88
C ALA A 116 -10.23 -2.03 15.25
N ALA A 117 -10.33 -2.58 16.47
CA ALA A 117 -9.52 -3.73 16.88
C ALA A 117 -9.95 -5.02 16.16
N HIS A 118 -11.26 -5.21 16.00
CA HIS A 118 -11.83 -6.34 15.26
C HIS A 118 -11.45 -6.28 13.78
N ILE A 119 -11.62 -5.11 13.15
CA ILE A 119 -11.24 -4.90 11.76
C ILE A 119 -9.73 -5.13 11.60
N ARG A 120 -8.90 -4.60 12.50
CA ARG A 120 -7.46 -4.84 12.48
C ARG A 120 -7.13 -6.33 12.49
N ALA A 121 -7.74 -7.10 13.39
CA ALA A 121 -7.49 -8.55 13.47
C ALA A 121 -7.83 -9.26 12.14
N ALA A 122 -8.94 -8.87 11.51
CA ALA A 122 -9.33 -9.37 10.19
C ALA A 122 -8.35 -8.94 9.07
N VAL A 123 -7.82 -7.72 9.12
CA VAL A 123 -6.82 -7.24 8.15
C VAL A 123 -5.50 -7.99 8.31
N VAL A 124 -5.03 -8.16 9.55
CA VAL A 124 -3.77 -8.87 9.84
C VAL A 124 -3.85 -10.35 9.45
N SER A 125 -5.02 -10.99 9.59
CA SER A 125 -5.20 -12.39 9.17
C SER A 125 -5.24 -12.57 7.64
N ALA A 126 -5.54 -11.51 6.90
CA ALA A 126 -5.53 -11.50 5.43
C ALA A 126 -4.13 -11.26 4.83
N ILE A 127 -3.12 -10.94 5.65
CA ILE A 127 -1.74 -10.77 5.19
C ILE A 127 -1.15 -12.14 4.85
N THR A 128 -0.63 -12.28 3.63
CA THR A 128 -0.07 -13.54 3.13
C THR A 128 1.34 -13.77 3.66
N ASP A 129 2.14 -12.71 3.78
CA ASP A 129 3.46 -12.76 4.43
C ASP A 129 3.32 -13.07 5.92
N LYS A 130 3.70 -14.30 6.29
CA LYS A 130 3.63 -14.79 7.68
C LYS A 130 4.52 -14.00 8.63
N SER A 131 5.68 -13.54 8.19
CA SER A 131 6.61 -12.76 9.03
C SER A 131 5.97 -11.43 9.39
N VAL A 132 5.42 -10.73 8.40
CA VAL A 132 4.72 -9.45 8.61
C VAL A 132 3.48 -9.65 9.47
N ALA A 133 2.69 -10.70 9.21
CA ALA A 133 1.51 -11.00 9.99
C ALA A 133 1.84 -11.28 11.46
N GLU A 134 2.88 -12.08 11.75
CA GLU A 134 3.32 -12.35 13.13
C GLU A 134 3.88 -11.11 13.81
N GLN A 135 4.68 -10.31 13.11
CA GLN A 135 5.17 -9.03 13.65
C GLN A 135 4.01 -8.10 14.00
N LEU A 136 2.97 -8.01 13.17
CA LEU A 136 1.81 -7.18 13.46
C LEU A 136 0.93 -7.75 14.57
N LYS A 137 0.78 -9.07 14.69
CA LYS A 137 0.09 -9.68 15.85
C LYS A 137 0.80 -9.36 17.16
N ASN A 138 2.13 -9.45 17.17
CA ASN A 138 2.97 -9.25 18.35
C ASN A 138 3.34 -7.79 18.59
N ALA A 139 3.16 -6.92 17.59
CA ALA A 139 3.30 -5.48 17.75
C ALA A 139 2.26 -5.03 18.77
N ALA A 140 2.73 -4.74 19.98
CA ALA A 140 1.91 -4.22 21.05
C ALA A 140 1.03 -3.09 20.51
N VAL A 141 -0.27 -3.15 20.81
CA VAL A 141 -1.17 -2.01 20.69
C VAL A 141 -0.69 -1.01 21.74
N GLY A 142 0.39 -0.29 21.42
CA GLY A 142 0.99 0.65 22.35
C GLY A 142 -0.06 1.71 22.69
N PRO A 143 -0.14 2.17 23.95
CA PRO A 143 -1.06 3.22 24.32
C PRO A 143 -0.72 4.49 23.52
N ARG A 144 -1.40 4.70 22.39
CA ARG A 144 -1.26 5.93 21.59
C ARG A 144 -2.06 7.02 22.29
N GLY A 145 -1.49 7.53 23.37
CA GLY A 145 -2.01 8.71 24.02
C GLY A 145 -1.49 9.98 23.36
N ARG A 146 -2.30 11.05 23.34
CA ARG A 146 -1.85 12.40 22.98
C ARG A 146 -1.38 13.14 24.24
N PHE A 147 -0.28 13.88 24.13
CA PHE A 147 0.15 14.78 25.19
C PHE A 147 -0.55 16.14 25.02
N GLU A 148 -1.26 16.59 26.05
CA GLU A 148 -1.84 17.92 26.12
C GLU A 148 -1.13 18.74 27.20
N VAL A 149 -0.50 19.85 26.82
CA VAL A 149 0.04 20.82 27.78
C VAL A 149 -1.06 21.80 28.16
N TYR A 150 -1.26 22.00 29.46
CA TYR A 150 -2.21 22.97 30.00
C TYR A 150 -1.58 23.73 31.17
N HIS A 151 -2.13 24.92 31.44
CA HIS A 151 -1.74 25.74 32.58
C HIS A 151 -2.79 25.54 33.69
N ASP A 152 -2.34 25.14 34.87
CA ASP A 152 -3.23 24.88 36.01
C ASP A 152 -3.65 26.18 36.73
N ARG A 153 -4.58 26.06 37.68
CA ARG A 153 -5.03 27.20 38.49
C ARG A 153 -3.96 27.72 39.45
N ALA A 154 -2.90 26.95 39.71
CA ALA A 154 -1.80 27.30 40.61
C ALA A 154 -0.66 28.04 39.88
N GLY A 155 -0.77 28.27 38.57
CA GLY A 155 0.27 28.97 37.80
C GLY A 155 1.31 28.05 37.17
N ALA A 156 1.14 26.72 37.23
CA ALA A 156 2.10 25.76 36.74
C ALA A 156 1.66 25.16 35.40
N TYR A 157 2.63 24.90 34.53
CA TYR A 157 2.47 24.14 33.29
C TYR A 157 2.51 22.65 33.59
N ARG A 158 1.49 21.91 33.17
CA ARG A 158 1.44 20.45 33.25
C ARG A 158 1.14 19.86 31.89
N TRP A 159 1.58 18.64 31.64
CA TRP A 159 1.05 17.84 30.56
C TRP A 159 0.19 16.70 31.10
N ARG A 160 -0.75 16.23 30.28
CA ARG A 160 -1.45 14.97 30.50
C ARG A 160 -1.36 14.12 29.25
N LEU A 161 -1.13 12.83 29.43
CA LEU A 161 -1.26 11.83 28.39
C LEU A 161 -2.72 11.36 28.40
N ARG A 162 -3.43 11.58 27.30
CA ARG A 162 -4.79 11.06 27.13
C ARG A 162 -4.76 9.90 26.16
N ALA A 163 -5.29 8.74 26.55
CA ALA A 163 -5.54 7.62 25.64
C ALA A 163 -6.49 8.03 24.50
N GLY A 164 -6.59 7.16 23.48
CA GLY A 164 -7.54 7.34 22.37
C GLY A 164 -9.00 7.49 22.84
N ASN A 165 -9.37 6.85 23.96
CA ASN A 165 -10.70 6.95 24.61
C ASN A 165 -10.92 8.25 25.40
N GLY A 166 -9.93 9.16 25.45
CA GLY A 166 -10.00 10.40 26.23
C GLY A 166 -9.66 10.27 27.71
N GLU A 167 -9.46 9.05 28.22
CA GLU A 167 -9.00 8.77 29.58
C GLU A 167 -7.60 9.34 29.81
N VAL A 168 -7.37 9.87 31.01
CA VAL A 168 -6.07 10.42 31.37
C VAL A 168 -5.20 9.27 31.90
N LEU A 169 -4.23 8.84 31.10
CA LEU A 169 -3.28 7.77 31.43
C LEU A 169 -2.17 8.24 32.37
N ALA A 170 -1.73 9.50 32.22
CA ALA A 170 -0.67 10.06 33.02
C ALA A 170 -0.80 11.59 33.10
N VAL A 171 -0.33 12.16 34.20
CA VAL A 171 -0.25 13.61 34.42
C VAL A 171 1.13 13.95 34.94
N SER A 172 1.71 15.03 34.41
CA SER A 172 3.02 15.52 34.85
C SER A 172 2.96 16.25 36.19
N GLU A 173 4.13 16.40 36.79
CA GLU A 173 4.36 17.39 37.82
C GLU A 173 4.19 18.81 37.27
N GLY A 174 4.02 19.79 38.17
CA GLY A 174 3.90 21.20 37.80
C GLY A 174 5.26 21.79 37.42
N HIS A 175 5.33 22.41 36.23
CA HIS A 175 6.53 23.09 35.73
C HIS A 175 6.34 24.60 35.69
N VAL A 176 7.42 25.34 35.97
CA VAL A 176 7.39 26.82 36.01
C VAL A 176 7.26 27.44 34.61
N THR A 177 7.74 26.77 33.57
CA THR A 177 7.70 27.27 32.19
C THR A 177 7.15 26.22 31.22
N LYS A 178 6.53 26.70 30.13
CA LYS A 178 6.02 25.83 29.05
C LYS A 178 7.12 24.96 28.46
N ASP A 179 8.31 25.52 28.25
CA ASP A 179 9.45 24.78 27.70
C ASP A 179 9.95 23.66 28.64
N ALA A 180 9.88 23.87 29.96
CA ALA A 180 10.20 22.81 30.91
C ALA A 180 9.18 21.67 30.84
N ALA A 181 7.89 21.99 30.70
CA ALA A 181 6.85 20.97 30.46
C ALA A 181 7.08 20.23 29.13
N LEU A 182 7.44 20.93 28.04
CA LEU A 182 7.74 20.28 26.76
C LEU A 182 8.94 19.33 26.84
N ARG A 183 10.05 19.74 27.50
CA ARG A 183 11.21 18.84 27.71
C ARG A 183 10.85 17.60 28.52
N SER A 184 9.94 17.72 29.49
CA SER A 184 9.51 16.57 30.29
C SER A 184 8.65 15.57 29.48
N ILE A 185 7.96 16.01 28.42
CA ILE A 185 7.22 15.12 27.50
C ILE A 185 8.20 14.24 26.73
N ASP A 186 9.36 14.76 26.32
CA ASP A 186 10.37 13.96 25.62
C ASP A 186 10.91 12.83 26.48
N ILE A 187 11.04 13.06 27.80
CA ILE A 187 11.42 12.02 28.76
C ILE A 187 10.28 11.01 28.92
N ALA A 188 9.06 11.49 29.12
CA ALA A 188 7.88 10.64 29.26
C ALA A 188 7.67 9.73 28.04
N ARG A 189 7.91 10.22 26.82
CA ARG A 189 7.85 9.42 25.58
C ARG A 189 8.84 8.26 25.58
N ARG A 190 10.04 8.44 26.13
CA ARG A 190 11.08 7.41 26.19
C ARG A 190 10.75 6.35 27.24
N THR A 191 10.21 6.76 28.38
CA THR A 191 9.86 5.86 29.48
C THR A 191 8.56 5.10 29.23
N LEU A 192 7.52 5.77 28.71
CA LEU A 192 6.21 5.16 28.46
C LEU A 192 6.14 4.39 27.14
N GLY A 193 7.11 4.60 26.24
CA GLY A 193 7.23 3.91 24.95
C GLY A 193 8.15 2.69 24.96
N ALA A 194 8.81 2.38 26.08
CA ALA A 194 9.65 1.21 26.23
C ALA A 194 8.81 0.05 26.81
N PRO A 195 8.71 -1.11 26.13
CA PRO A 195 8.26 -2.33 26.79
C PRO A 195 9.33 -2.76 27.81
N GLU A 196 8.92 -3.11 29.04
CA GLU A 196 9.78 -3.89 29.95
C GLU A 196 10.06 -5.29 29.38
#